data_AF-A0A352IR02-F1
#
_entry.id   AF-A0A352IR02-F1
#
_cell.length_a   1.000
_cell.length_b   1.000
_cell.length_c   1.000
_cell.angle_alpha   90.00
_cell.angle_beta   90.00
_cell.angle_gamma   90.00
#
_symmetry.space_group_name_H-M   'P 1'
#
loop_
_entity.id
_entity.type
_entity.pdbx_description
1 polymer ?
#
loop_
_entity_poly.entity_id
_entity_poly.type
_entity_poly.pdbx_seq_one_letter_code
_entity_poly.pdbx_strand_id
1 'polypeptide(L)'
;KTVLLGNRRLMDEEKVDMASLKDEAARLQSAGQTVVHVAQDGKLVGLIAIADAPRPTATAMVKKMRERGVEVAMLTGDNQATAERIARELGIEMVIADVLPGQKADKIKELQAQGK
;
A
#
# COMPACT_ATOMS: atom_id res chain seq x y z
N LYS A 1 12.63 13.55 -28.45
CA LYS A 1 12.89 13.63 -26.99
C LYS A 1 12.51 12.29 -26.40
N THR A 2 13.39 11.68 -25.61
CA THR A 2 13.12 10.37 -25.02
C THR A 2 12.49 10.57 -23.66
N VAL A 3 11.35 9.92 -23.42
CA VAL A 3 10.65 9.95 -22.14
C VAL A 3 10.54 8.52 -21.63
N LEU A 4 10.91 8.30 -20.37
CA LEU A 4 10.83 7.02 -19.70
C LEU A 4 9.78 7.10 -18.59
N LEU A 5 8.92 6.08 -18.51
CA LEU A 5 8.01 5.88 -17.39
C LEU A 5 8.16 4.45 -16.89
N GLY A 6 8.47 4.28 -15.61
CA GLY A 6 8.56 2.95 -15.03
C GLY A 6 9.01 2.91 -13.59
N ASN A 7 9.38 1.71 -13.17
CA ASN A 7 9.86 1.46 -11.81
C ASN A 7 11.36 1.82 -11.68
N ARG A 8 11.88 1.65 -10.46
CA ARG A 8 13.29 1.88 -10.15
C ARG A 8 14.25 1.10 -11.05
N ARG A 9 13.93 -0.16 -11.35
CA ARG A 9 14.77 -1.02 -12.17
C ARG A 9 14.96 -0.47 -13.59
N LEU A 10 13.90 0.00 -14.24
CA LEU A 10 14.01 0.65 -15.56
C LEU A 10 14.94 1.88 -15.50
N MET A 11 14.82 2.68 -14.44
CA MET A 11 15.65 3.88 -14.28
C MET A 11 17.13 3.53 -14.08
N ASP A 12 17.43 2.47 -13.33
CA ASP A 12 18.81 1.99 -13.15
C ASP A 12 19.37 1.40 -14.47
N GLU A 13 18.57 0.64 -15.22
CA GLU A 13 18.94 0.07 -16.54
C GLU A 13 19.26 1.17 -17.58
N GLU A 14 18.46 2.25 -17.59
CA GLU A 14 18.63 3.41 -18.48
C GLU A 14 19.58 4.48 -17.92
N LYS A 15 20.23 4.20 -16.77
CA LYS A 15 21.20 5.10 -16.10
C LYS A 15 20.66 6.51 -15.84
N VAL A 16 19.39 6.60 -15.47
CA VAL A 16 18.73 7.86 -15.13
C VAL A 16 19.23 8.39 -13.79
N ASP A 17 19.57 9.67 -13.74
CA ASP A 17 19.86 10.35 -12.45
C ASP A 17 18.56 10.55 -11.65
N MET A 18 18.47 9.86 -10.51
CA MET A 18 17.33 9.88 -9.59
C MET A 18 17.62 10.61 -8.28
N ALA A 19 18.79 11.25 -8.13
CA ALA A 19 19.19 11.84 -6.85
C ALA A 19 18.21 12.93 -6.38
N SER A 20 17.63 13.69 -7.31
CA SER A 20 16.77 14.85 -7.03
C SER A 20 15.47 14.51 -6.30
N LEU A 21 14.90 13.32 -6.51
CA LEU A 21 13.61 12.92 -5.92
C LEU A 21 13.70 11.60 -5.15
N LYS A 22 14.91 11.14 -4.80
CA LYS A 22 15.12 9.87 -4.09
C LYS A 22 14.33 9.79 -2.78
N ASP A 23 14.40 10.83 -1.97
CA ASP A 23 13.75 10.86 -0.66
C ASP A 23 12.22 10.93 -0.79
N GLU A 24 11.73 11.67 -1.79
CA GLU A 24 10.29 11.75 -2.06
C GLU A 24 9.75 10.41 -2.59
N ALA A 25 10.49 9.73 -3.48
CA ALA A 25 10.13 8.39 -3.93
C ALA A 25 10.08 7.41 -2.75
N ALA A 26 11.07 7.45 -1.85
CA ALA A 26 11.11 6.62 -0.65
C ALA A 26 9.93 6.93 0.30
N ARG A 27 9.59 8.22 0.47
CA ARG A 27 8.44 8.66 1.27
C ARG A 27 7.13 8.09 0.72
N LEU A 28 6.89 8.24 -0.58
CA LEU A 28 5.68 7.73 -1.23
C LEU A 28 5.60 6.19 -1.18
N GLN A 29 6.73 5.49 -1.37
CA GLN A 29 6.79 4.03 -1.23
C GLN A 29 6.51 3.57 0.21
N SER A 30 7.08 4.24 1.21
CA SER A 30 6.82 3.95 2.63
C SER A 30 5.37 4.22 3.03
N ALA A 31 4.68 5.11 2.31
CA ALA A 31 3.26 5.33 2.44
C ALA A 31 2.41 4.25 1.72
N GLY A 32 3.00 3.16 1.22
CA GLY A 32 2.28 2.09 0.54
C GLY A 32 1.69 2.53 -0.81
N GLN A 33 2.39 3.41 -1.51
CA GLN A 33 2.03 3.84 -2.86
C GLN A 33 2.97 3.19 -3.88
N THR A 34 2.41 2.79 -5.01
CA THR A 34 3.21 2.42 -6.19
C THR A 34 3.78 3.69 -6.79
N VAL A 35 5.11 3.79 -6.86
CA VAL A 35 5.81 4.96 -7.40
C VAL A 35 6.34 4.69 -8.80
N VAL A 36 5.77 5.38 -9.78
CA VAL A 36 6.25 5.40 -11.16
C VAL A 36 7.15 6.62 -11.35
N HIS A 37 8.36 6.40 -11.81
CA HIS A 37 9.37 7.42 -12.09
C HIS A 37 9.17 7.94 -13.51
N VAL A 38 9.22 9.26 -13.68
CA VAL A 38 9.10 9.93 -14.99
C VAL A 38 10.43 10.62 -15.27
N ALA A 39 11.09 10.24 -16.36
CA ALA A 39 12.36 10.80 -16.77
C ALA A 39 12.32 11.32 -18.21
N GLN A 40 13.05 12.40 -18.45
CA GLN A 40 13.23 12.99 -19.77
C GLN A 40 14.72 13.20 -20.02
N ASP A 41 15.21 12.72 -21.17
CA ASP A 41 16.59 12.89 -21.62
C ASP A 41 17.64 12.53 -20.52
N GLY A 42 17.42 11.38 -19.84
CA GLY A 42 18.31 10.83 -18.81
C GLY A 42 18.17 11.42 -17.41
N LYS A 43 17.24 12.35 -17.19
CA LYS A 43 17.02 12.99 -15.88
C LYS A 43 15.63 12.72 -15.35
N LEU A 44 15.53 12.40 -14.07
CA LEU A 44 14.24 12.29 -13.40
C LEU A 44 13.57 13.68 -13.31
N VAL A 45 12.36 13.80 -13.85
CA VAL A 45 11.57 15.05 -13.89
C VAL A 45 10.32 15.01 -13.02
N GLY A 46 9.92 13.83 -12.55
CA GLY A 46 8.76 13.70 -11.66
C GLY A 46 8.49 12.27 -11.21
N LEU A 47 7.49 12.16 -10.34
CA LEU A 47 6.98 10.90 -9.79
C LEU A 47 5.46 10.89 -9.95
N ILE A 48 4.90 9.72 -10.26
CA ILE A 48 3.46 9.45 -10.22
C ILE A 48 3.25 8.42 -9.11
N ALA A 49 2.50 8.80 -8.08
CA ALA A 49 2.12 7.92 -6.99
C ALA A 49 0.72 7.36 -7.24
N ILE A 50 0.61 6.02 -7.25
CA ILE A 50 -0.65 5.30 -7.45
C ILE A 50 -0.96 4.56 -6.16
N ALA A 51 -2.18 4.69 -5.66
CA ALA A 51 -2.62 4.05 -4.44
C ALA A 51 -4.06 3.61 -4.58
N ASP A 52 -4.37 2.44 -4.02
CA ASP A 52 -5.76 2.01 -3.87
C ASP A 52 -6.45 2.86 -2.80
N ALA A 53 -7.64 3.32 -3.14
CA ALA A 53 -8.53 4.05 -2.25
C ALA A 53 -9.58 3.08 -1.70
N PRO A 54 -9.85 3.11 -0.38
CA PRO A 54 -10.97 2.37 0.15
C PRO A 54 -12.30 2.91 -0.40
N ARG A 55 -13.34 2.07 -0.34
CA ARG A 55 -14.70 2.52 -0.73
C ARG A 55 -15.13 3.68 0.18
N PRO A 56 -15.82 4.72 -0.34
CA PRO A 56 -16.24 5.87 0.47
C PRO A 56 -17.08 5.51 1.71
N THR A 57 -17.77 4.38 1.67
CA THR A 57 -18.62 3.89 2.78
C THR A 57 -17.86 3.09 3.83
N ALA A 58 -16.61 2.70 3.58
CA ALA A 58 -15.86 1.77 4.43
C ALA A 58 -15.61 2.35 5.83
N THR A 59 -15.14 3.59 5.94
CA THR A 59 -14.88 4.25 7.23
C THR A 59 -16.13 4.30 8.10
N ALA A 60 -17.29 4.65 7.52
CA ALA A 60 -18.55 4.68 8.24
C ALA A 60 -19.02 3.29 8.69
N MET A 61 -18.75 2.26 7.89
CA MET A 61 -19.06 0.86 8.23
C MET A 61 -18.19 0.37 9.39
N VAL A 62 -16.88 0.58 9.32
CA VAL A 62 -15.95 0.19 10.40
C VAL A 62 -16.36 0.85 11.72
N LYS A 63 -16.65 2.16 11.69
CA LYS A 63 -17.13 2.89 12.87
C LYS A 63 -18.39 2.27 13.46
N LYS A 64 -19.41 1.98 12.64
CA LYS A 64 -20.67 1.37 13.10
C LYS A 64 -20.48 -0.03 13.68
N MET A 65 -19.55 -0.82 13.14
CA MET A 65 -19.23 -2.15 13.69
C MET A 65 -18.56 -2.04 15.06
N ARG A 66 -17.59 -1.12 15.20
CA ARG A 66 -16.94 -0.84 16.48
C ARG A 66 -17.91 -0.35 17.55
N GLU A 67 -18.84 0.55 17.20
CA GLU A 67 -19.90 1.03 18.11
C GLU A 67 -20.83 -0.10 18.60
N ARG A 68 -20.92 -1.22 17.86
CA ARG A 68 -21.66 -2.42 18.24
C ARG A 68 -20.82 -3.43 19.02
N GLY A 69 -19.59 -3.09 19.37
CA GLY A 69 -18.66 -3.99 20.06
C GLY A 69 -18.04 -5.06 19.17
N VAL A 70 -18.13 -4.92 17.84
CA VAL A 70 -17.50 -5.85 16.89
C VAL A 70 -16.07 -5.39 16.60
N GLU A 71 -15.10 -6.27 16.85
CA GLU A 71 -13.71 -6.07 16.44
C GLU A 71 -13.60 -6.25 14.92
N VAL A 72 -12.97 -5.29 14.24
CA VAL A 72 -12.77 -5.32 12.78
C VAL A 72 -11.30 -5.57 12.50
N ALA A 73 -11.02 -6.58 11.67
CA ALA A 73 -9.68 -6.92 11.21
C ALA A 73 -9.57 -6.79 9.68
N MET A 74 -8.41 -6.35 9.20
CA MET A 74 -8.07 -6.35 7.78
C MET A 74 -7.17 -7.52 7.44
N LEU A 75 -7.58 -8.30 6.44
CA LEU A 75 -6.81 -9.42 5.89
C LEU A 75 -6.52 -9.17 4.41
N THR A 76 -5.27 -8.91 4.05
CA THR A 76 -4.88 -8.60 2.67
C THR A 76 -3.64 -9.36 2.21
N GLY A 77 -3.52 -9.53 0.89
CA GLY A 77 -2.30 -10.03 0.25
C GLY A 77 -1.33 -8.91 -0.14
N ASP A 78 -1.72 -7.65 0.05
CA ASP A 78 -0.83 -6.51 -0.12
C ASP A 78 0.27 -6.51 0.95
N ASN A 79 1.35 -5.80 0.66
CA ASN A 79 2.42 -5.61 1.63
C ASN A 79 1.96 -4.84 2.87
N GLN A 80 2.72 -5.00 3.96
CA GLN A 80 2.47 -4.34 5.24
C GLN A 80 2.25 -2.82 5.12
N ALA A 81 3.07 -2.08 4.36
CA ALA A 81 2.98 -0.62 4.28
C ALA A 81 1.65 -0.14 3.67
N THR A 82 1.18 -0.80 2.61
CA THR A 82 -0.12 -0.51 1.98
C THR A 82 -1.26 -0.87 2.92
N ALA A 83 -1.21 -2.06 3.51
CA ALA A 83 -2.25 -2.55 4.42
C ALA A 83 -2.43 -1.61 5.62
N GLU A 84 -1.33 -1.19 6.25
CA GLU A 84 -1.36 -0.28 7.38
C GLU A 84 -1.86 1.12 7.01
N ARG A 85 -1.50 1.64 5.82
CA ARG A 85 -2.05 2.93 5.37
C ARG A 85 -3.56 2.87 5.29
N ILE A 86 -4.09 1.86 4.60
CA ILE A 86 -5.54 1.71 4.41
C ILE A 86 -6.21 1.47 5.78
N ALA A 87 -5.59 0.68 6.66
CA ALA A 87 -6.13 0.40 7.99
C ALA A 87 -6.23 1.67 8.84
N ARG A 88 -5.20 2.52 8.84
CA ARG A 88 -5.20 3.82 9.52
C ARG A 88 -6.31 4.74 9.00
N GLU A 89 -6.49 4.80 7.67
CA GLU A 89 -7.55 5.59 7.04
C GLU A 89 -8.97 5.11 7.43
N LEU A 90 -9.12 3.80 7.62
CA LEU A 90 -10.39 3.17 7.98
C LEU A 90 -10.64 3.06 9.50
N GLY A 91 -9.64 3.30 10.33
CA GLY A 91 -9.72 3.10 11.79
C GLY A 91 -9.74 1.63 12.22
N ILE A 92 -9.06 0.77 11.45
CA ILE A 92 -8.88 -0.66 11.72
C ILE A 92 -7.57 -0.87 12.49
N GLU A 93 -7.63 -1.57 13.62
CA GLU A 93 -6.47 -1.76 14.51
C GLU A 93 -5.73 -3.08 14.20
N MET A 94 -6.46 -4.13 13.84
CA MET A 94 -5.87 -5.41 13.49
C MET A 94 -5.63 -5.52 11.99
N VAL A 95 -4.37 -5.70 11.60
CA VAL A 95 -3.96 -5.85 10.21
C VAL A 95 -3.14 -7.13 10.06
N ILE A 96 -3.51 -7.96 9.09
CA ILE A 96 -2.79 -9.15 8.67
C ILE A 96 -2.50 -8.99 7.19
N ALA A 97 -1.28 -8.56 6.86
CA ALA A 97 -0.80 -8.32 5.50
C ALA A 97 0.01 -9.50 4.96
N ASP A 98 0.44 -9.40 3.70
CA ASP A 98 1.27 -10.39 3.01
C ASP A 98 0.64 -11.82 3.00
N VAL A 99 -0.69 -11.91 3.06
CA VAL A 99 -1.41 -13.19 3.13
C VAL A 99 -1.69 -13.76 1.75
N LEU A 100 -1.10 -14.93 1.48
CA LEU A 100 -1.33 -15.64 0.23
C LEU A 100 -2.78 -16.16 0.13
N PRO A 101 -3.34 -16.31 -1.10
CA PRO A 101 -4.71 -16.79 -1.28
C PRO A 101 -5.03 -18.09 -0.52
N GLY A 102 -4.11 -19.05 -0.50
CA GLY A 102 -4.26 -20.32 0.21
C GLY A 102 -4.16 -20.22 1.74
N GLN A 103 -3.59 -19.14 2.27
CA GLN A 103 -3.36 -18.97 3.72
C GLN A 103 -4.48 -18.20 4.42
N LYS A 104 -5.38 -17.54 3.67
CA LYS A 104 -6.45 -16.72 4.26
C LYS A 104 -7.34 -17.52 5.20
N ALA A 105 -7.71 -18.74 4.80
CA ALA A 105 -8.53 -19.61 5.62
C ALA A 105 -7.85 -20.00 6.94
N ASP A 106 -6.54 -20.24 6.91
CA ASP A 106 -5.77 -20.59 8.11
C ASP A 106 -5.63 -19.40 9.04
N LYS A 107 -5.42 -18.19 8.52
CA LYS A 107 -5.45 -16.95 9.32
C LYS A 107 -6.79 -16.70 9.99
N ILE A 108 -7.89 -17.02 9.32
CA ILE A 108 -9.22 -16.95 9.94
C ILE A 108 -9.34 -17.98 11.08
N LYS A 109 -8.88 -19.22 10.88
CA LYS A 109 -8.89 -20.25 11.95
C LYS A 109 -8.03 -19.86 13.15
N GLU A 110 -6.86 -19.26 12.91
CA GLU A 110 -5.97 -18.75 13.98
C GLU A 110 -6.69 -17.69 14.83
N LEU A 111 -7.47 -16.80 14.22
CA LEU A 111 -8.27 -15.80 14.94
C LEU A 111 -9.41 -16.45 15.74
N GLN A 112 -10.13 -17.39 15.14
CA GLN A 112 -11.21 -18.12 15.82
C GLN A 112 -10.70 -18.90 17.03
N ALA A 113 -9.51 -19.50 16.95
CA ALA A 113 -8.87 -20.19 18.06
C ALA A 113 -8.51 -19.26 19.23
N GLN A 114 -8.34 -17.95 18.97
CA GLN A 114 -8.10 -16.91 19.98
C GLN A 114 -9.42 -16.35 20.56
N GLY A 115 -10.57 -16.88 20.15
CA GLY A 115 -11.89 -16.38 20.55
C GLY A 115 -12.31 -15.10 19.84
N LYS A 116 -11.73 -14.83 18.66
CA LYS A 116 -12.06 -13.68 17.79
C LYS A 116 -12.92 -14.08 16.60
#